data_AF-A0A2V9LRP5-F1
#
_entry.id   AF-A0A2V9LRP5-F1
#
_cell.length_a   1.000
_cell.length_b   1.000
_cell.length_c   1.000
_cell.angle_alpha   90.00
_cell.angle_beta   90.00
_cell.angle_gamma   90.00
#
_symmetry.space_group_name_H-M   'P 1'
#
loop_
_entity.id
_entity.type
_entity.pdbx_description
1 polymer ?
#
loop_
_entity_poly.entity_id
_entity_poly.type
_entity_poly.pdbx_seq_one_letter_code
_entity_poly.pdbx_strand_id
1 'polypeptide(L)'
;AVYNYHLSGFLGALGIVFFAFGLLSLFKAGRLYELFLVLGFLGATLFAPLAYVTAWAPKYLAIVGPLMMLLEGVGILYVVDVAGDATRLAAGRARLASLCVVLLVSFWTRPLWSSLRSPDSGREFSPRDVAGPLVAIRQDVEANLHRRPRIAARTNYFSYLADAANVALPHTDYRGLVRYCELNDIDYVFLEHRRLSAFPFLGNFRQSDTPRFQRVYAGNDSGAYPVELYRFERAGPLLETPAKVEGDPK
;
A
#
# COMPACT_ATOMS: atom_id res chain seq x y z
N ALA A 1 3.33 -0.48 -1.03
CA ALA A 1 3.20 0.98 -0.85
C ALA A 1 4.37 1.76 -1.46
N VAL A 2 5.63 1.33 -1.31
CA VAL A 2 6.83 1.99 -1.92
C VAL A 2 6.78 2.03 -3.45
N TYR A 3 6.39 0.92 -4.07
CA TYR A 3 6.20 0.83 -5.53
C TYR A 3 5.17 1.84 -6.06
N ASN A 4 4.22 2.26 -5.20
CA ASN A 4 3.15 3.17 -5.55
C ASN A 4 3.54 4.65 -5.38
N TYR A 5 4.34 5.01 -4.39
CA TYR A 5 4.66 6.42 -4.16
C TYR A 5 5.77 6.97 -5.08
N HIS A 6 6.63 6.09 -5.58
CA HIS A 6 7.80 6.52 -6.37
C HIS A 6 7.60 6.43 -7.88
N LEU A 7 6.65 5.63 -8.43
CA LEU A 7 6.50 5.48 -9.89
C LEU A 7 6.14 6.78 -10.61
N SER A 8 5.42 7.69 -9.97
CA SER A 8 5.19 9.06 -10.48
C SER A 8 6.47 9.91 -10.50
N GLY A 9 7.48 9.56 -9.70
CA GLY A 9 8.81 10.16 -9.69
C GLY A 9 9.80 9.54 -10.68
N PHE A 10 9.47 8.38 -11.28
CA PHE A 10 10.27 7.81 -12.38
C PHE A 10 10.12 8.70 -13.63
N LEU A 11 8.93 9.22 -13.93
CA LEU A 11 8.73 10.26 -14.95
C LEU A 11 9.15 11.65 -14.44
N GLY A 12 10.43 11.80 -14.09
CA GLY A 12 11.00 13.08 -13.72
C GLY A 12 10.82 14.12 -14.83
N ALA A 13 10.85 15.41 -14.48
CA ALA A 13 10.63 16.52 -15.43
C ALA A 13 11.51 16.41 -16.70
N LEU A 14 12.74 15.88 -16.57
CA LEU A 14 13.64 15.65 -17.69
C LEU A 14 13.17 14.54 -18.63
N GLY A 15 12.56 13.46 -18.10
CA GLY A 15 11.98 12.39 -18.90
C GLY A 15 10.80 12.89 -19.74
N ILE A 16 9.92 13.71 -19.16
CA ILE A 16 8.82 14.36 -19.90
C ILE A 16 9.35 15.21 -21.06
N VAL A 17 10.44 15.95 -20.83
CA VAL A 17 11.07 16.78 -21.88
C VAL A 17 11.60 15.91 -23.02
N PHE A 18 12.37 14.85 -22.73
CA PHE A 18 12.86 13.96 -23.77
C PHE A 18 11.74 13.20 -24.46
N PHE A 19 10.72 12.75 -23.73
CA PHE A 19 9.52 12.16 -24.31
C PHE A 19 8.84 13.10 -25.32
N ALA A 20 8.67 14.38 -24.98
CA ALA A 20 8.11 15.39 -25.87
C ALA A 20 8.97 15.58 -27.13
N PHE A 21 10.30 15.60 -26.99
CA PHE A 21 11.21 15.61 -28.14
C PHE A 21 11.13 14.32 -28.98
N GLY A 22 10.85 13.17 -28.37
CA GLY A 22 10.58 11.91 -29.07
C GLY A 22 9.33 11.97 -29.93
N LEU A 23 8.24 12.53 -29.40
CA LEU A 23 7.02 12.79 -30.18
C LEU A 23 7.26 13.78 -31.33
N LEU A 24 7.99 14.86 -31.06
CA LEU A 24 8.36 15.86 -32.07
C LEU A 24 9.21 15.25 -33.19
N SER A 25 10.14 14.36 -32.84
CA SER A 25 10.98 13.62 -33.78
C SER A 25 10.12 12.79 -34.74
N LEU A 26 9.16 12.02 -34.20
CA LEU A 26 8.23 11.23 -35.02
C LEU A 26 7.39 12.10 -35.96
N PHE A 27 6.89 13.23 -35.46
CA PHE A 27 6.12 14.19 -36.25
C PHE A 27 6.96 14.77 -37.41
N LYS A 28 8.18 15.24 -37.13
CA LYS A 28 9.08 15.79 -38.15
C LYS A 28 9.54 14.75 -39.18
N ALA A 29 9.69 13.50 -38.77
CA ALA A 29 10.05 12.40 -39.67
C ALA A 29 8.88 11.91 -40.54
N GLY A 30 7.69 12.51 -40.42
CA GLY A 30 6.49 12.10 -41.17
C GLY A 30 5.91 10.75 -40.73
N ARG A 31 6.34 10.22 -39.58
CA ARG A 31 5.92 8.92 -39.02
C ARG A 31 4.59 9.05 -38.27
N LEU A 32 3.58 9.52 -39.00
CA LEU A 32 2.26 9.84 -38.43
C LEU A 32 1.55 8.60 -37.88
N TYR A 33 1.70 7.45 -38.52
CA TYR A 33 1.09 6.20 -38.04
C TYR A 33 1.61 5.82 -36.64
N GLU A 34 2.93 5.85 -36.44
CA GLU A 34 3.56 5.58 -35.16
C GLU A 34 3.17 6.62 -34.11
N LEU A 35 3.08 7.89 -34.50
CA LEU A 35 2.60 8.97 -33.62
C LEU A 35 1.15 8.72 -33.16
N PHE A 36 0.25 8.37 -34.07
CA PHE A 36 -1.14 8.02 -33.74
C PHE A 36 -1.24 6.78 -32.87
N LEU A 37 -0.42 5.75 -33.12
CA LEU A 37 -0.36 4.56 -32.28
C LEU A 37 0.07 4.90 -30.84
N VAL A 38 1.12 5.70 -30.68
CA VAL A 38 1.61 6.13 -29.37
C VAL A 38 0.54 6.92 -28.63
N LEU A 39 -0.04 7.94 -29.27
CA LEU A 39 -1.08 8.78 -28.67
C LEU A 39 -2.35 7.99 -28.38
N GLY A 40 -2.75 7.08 -29.27
CA GLY A 40 -3.89 6.19 -29.09
C GLY A 40 -3.69 5.21 -27.95
N PHE A 41 -2.50 4.62 -27.83
CA PHE A 41 -2.15 3.74 -26.71
C PHE A 41 -2.16 4.50 -25.38
N LEU A 42 -1.55 5.69 -25.33
CA LEU A 42 -1.57 6.55 -24.15
C LEU A 42 -2.99 6.96 -23.77
N GLY A 43 -3.79 7.37 -24.75
CA GLY A 43 -5.20 7.70 -24.57
C GLY A 43 -5.97 6.51 -24.01
N ALA A 44 -5.91 5.34 -24.64
CA ALA A 44 -6.66 4.16 -24.21
C ALA A 44 -6.26 3.68 -22.81
N THR A 45 -4.97 3.73 -22.47
CA THR A 45 -4.46 3.25 -21.17
C THR A 45 -4.66 4.25 -20.04
N LEU A 46 -4.63 5.56 -20.33
CA LEU A 46 -4.78 6.63 -19.34
C LEU A 46 -6.22 7.17 -19.24
N PHE A 47 -7.09 6.91 -20.21
CA PHE A 47 -8.48 7.39 -20.18
C PHE A 47 -9.26 6.85 -18.98
N ALA A 48 -9.26 5.53 -18.77
CA ALA A 48 -9.99 4.94 -17.64
C ALA A 48 -9.48 5.45 -16.27
N PRO A 49 -8.16 5.56 -16.02
CA PRO A 49 -7.63 6.21 -14.82
C PRO A 49 -8.08 7.65 -14.64
N LEU A 50 -8.04 8.47 -15.70
CA LEU A 50 -8.36 9.89 -15.64
C LEU A 50 -9.87 10.16 -15.50
N ALA A 51 -10.71 9.30 -16.09
CA ALA A 51 -12.16 9.48 -16.10
C ALA A 51 -12.85 8.92 -14.85
N TYR A 52 -12.32 7.85 -14.23
CA TYR A 52 -13.06 7.10 -13.19
C TYR A 52 -12.34 6.94 -11.85
N VAL A 53 -11.06 7.32 -11.73
CA VAL A 53 -10.29 7.09 -10.50
C VAL A 53 -9.86 8.42 -9.87
N THR A 54 -10.43 8.75 -8.72
CA THR A 54 -10.08 9.96 -7.92
C THR A 54 -8.67 9.91 -7.32
N ALA A 55 -8.01 8.76 -7.31
CA ALA A 55 -6.63 8.58 -6.88
C ALA A 55 -5.81 7.93 -8.00
N TRP A 56 -4.90 8.69 -8.62
CA TRP A 56 -3.96 8.19 -9.63
C TRP A 56 -3.27 6.91 -9.15
N ALA A 57 -3.61 5.77 -9.75
CA ALA A 57 -3.02 4.49 -9.36
C ALA A 57 -1.70 4.24 -10.14
N PRO A 58 -0.56 4.07 -9.46
CA PRO A 58 0.77 3.91 -10.08
C PRO A 58 0.91 2.71 -11.01
N LYS A 59 0.04 1.71 -10.86
CA LYS A 59 -0.05 0.55 -11.76
C LYS A 59 -0.26 0.92 -13.22
N TYR A 60 -0.92 2.04 -13.52
CA TYR A 60 -1.14 2.48 -14.92
C TYR A 60 0.14 3.04 -15.55
N LEU A 61 1.02 3.65 -14.75
CA LEU A 61 2.35 4.07 -15.21
C LEU A 61 3.26 2.88 -15.49
N ALA A 62 3.07 1.72 -14.85
CA ALA A 62 3.83 0.51 -15.18
C ALA A 62 3.49 -0.04 -16.59
N ILE A 63 2.26 0.17 -17.05
CA ILE A 63 1.81 -0.23 -18.40
C ILE A 63 2.38 0.72 -19.46
N VAL A 64 2.40 2.01 -19.16
CA VAL A 64 2.82 3.06 -20.10
C VAL A 64 4.33 3.31 -20.08
N GLY A 65 4.99 3.02 -18.95
CA GLY A 65 6.40 3.32 -18.70
C GLY A 65 7.38 2.84 -19.77
N PRO A 66 7.32 1.57 -20.23
CA PRO A 66 8.23 1.08 -21.27
C PRO A 66 8.13 1.87 -22.59
N LEU A 67 6.92 2.27 -22.98
CA LEU A 67 6.71 3.07 -24.19
C LEU A 67 7.27 4.48 -24.02
N MET A 68 7.05 5.10 -22.86
CA MET A 68 7.59 6.42 -22.54
C MET A 68 9.12 6.40 -22.56
N MET A 69 9.75 5.39 -21.94
CA MET A 69 11.21 5.22 -21.94
C MET A 69 11.79 5.05 -23.36
N LEU A 70 11.09 4.31 -24.24
CA LEU A 70 11.51 4.16 -25.63
C LEU A 70 11.48 5.50 -26.37
N LEU A 71 10.43 6.28 -26.18
CA LEU A 71 10.29 7.63 -26.76
C LEU A 71 11.27 8.64 -26.18
N GLU A 72 11.60 8.54 -24.90
CA GLU A 72 12.68 9.32 -24.27
C GLU A 72 14.02 9.05 -24.98
N GLY A 73 14.34 7.78 -25.27
CA GLY A 73 15.54 7.41 -26.03
C GLY A 73 15.55 8.03 -27.44
N VAL A 74 14.42 7.97 -28.15
CA VAL A 74 14.26 8.63 -29.47
C VAL A 74 14.44 10.14 -29.36
N GLY A 75 13.90 10.76 -28.30
CA GLY A 75 14.02 12.19 -28.04
C GLY A 75 15.45 12.62 -27.71
N ILE A 76 16.19 11.83 -26.94
CA ILE A 76 17.62 12.07 -26.67
C ILE A 76 18.40 12.07 -27.99
N LEU A 77 18.20 11.08 -28.85
CA LEU A 77 18.86 11.03 -30.17
C LEU A 77 18.49 12.23 -31.02
N TYR A 78 17.22 12.63 -31.04
CA TYR A 78 16.77 13.81 -31.76
C TYR A 78 17.43 15.10 -31.24
N VAL A 79 17.51 15.30 -29.92
CA VAL A 79 18.21 16.44 -29.33
C VAL A 79 19.71 16.41 -29.69
N VAL A 80 20.33 15.24 -29.68
CA VAL A 80 21.73 15.04 -30.06
C VAL A 80 21.96 15.35 -31.53
N ASP A 81 21.05 14.97 -32.42
CA ASP A 81 21.19 15.26 -33.86
C ASP A 81 20.99 16.75 -34.14
N VAL A 82 20.00 17.39 -33.52
CA VAL A 82 19.75 18.84 -33.65
C VAL A 82 20.89 19.67 -33.05
N ALA A 83 21.45 19.26 -31.91
CA ALA A 83 22.62 19.92 -31.32
C ALA A 83 23.94 19.54 -32.01
N GLY A 84 23.98 18.35 -32.61
CA GLY A 84 25.13 17.72 -33.24
C GLY A 84 25.52 18.29 -34.60
N ASP A 85 24.69 19.15 -35.20
CA ASP A 85 25.08 19.99 -36.32
C ASP A 85 26.24 20.95 -35.96
N ALA A 86 26.50 21.19 -34.65
CA ALA A 86 27.65 21.93 -34.16
C ALA A 86 28.92 21.07 -33.93
N THR A 87 28.84 19.72 -33.93
CA THR A 87 29.97 18.83 -33.61
C THR A 87 30.10 17.69 -34.63
N ARG A 88 30.79 17.97 -35.74
CA ARG A 88 30.99 17.07 -36.91
C ARG A 88 31.72 15.73 -36.65
N LEU A 89 31.99 15.34 -35.40
CA LEU A 89 32.71 14.12 -35.06
C LEU A 89 31.79 13.11 -34.35
N ALA A 90 31.73 11.88 -34.85
CA ALA A 90 30.90 10.80 -34.30
C ALA A 90 31.13 10.54 -32.80
N ALA A 91 32.39 10.73 -32.33
CA ALA A 91 32.74 10.64 -30.91
C ALA A 91 32.08 11.74 -30.04
N GLY A 92 31.84 12.93 -30.61
CA GLY A 92 31.13 14.02 -29.93
C GLY A 92 29.65 13.71 -29.71
N ARG A 93 28.99 13.14 -30.73
CA ARG A 93 27.59 12.71 -30.63
C ARG A 93 27.39 11.61 -29.58
N ALA A 94 28.25 10.61 -29.56
CA ALA A 94 28.19 9.53 -28.58
C ALA A 94 28.39 10.03 -27.14
N ARG A 95 29.31 11.00 -26.94
CA ARG A 95 29.53 11.64 -25.63
C ARG A 95 28.32 12.48 -25.20
N LEU A 96 27.70 13.23 -26.12
CA LEU A 96 26.51 14.03 -25.83
C LEU A 96 25.32 13.13 -25.46
N ALA A 97 25.09 12.06 -26.22
CA ALA A 97 24.04 11.08 -25.93
C ALA A 97 24.27 10.42 -24.56
N SER A 98 25.51 10.02 -24.27
CA SER A 98 25.89 9.46 -22.97
C SER A 98 25.66 10.45 -21.83
N LEU A 99 25.98 11.73 -22.03
CA LEU A 99 25.72 12.80 -21.05
C LEU A 99 24.21 12.97 -20.80
N CYS A 100 23.38 12.99 -21.85
CA CYS A 100 21.93 13.07 -21.71
C CYS A 100 21.37 11.87 -20.92
N VAL A 101 21.87 10.66 -21.18
CA VAL A 101 21.48 9.45 -20.44
C VAL A 101 21.95 9.55 -18.98
N VAL A 102 23.18 9.98 -18.71
CA VAL A 102 23.68 10.16 -17.34
C VAL A 102 22.86 11.20 -16.59
N LEU A 103 22.50 12.31 -17.22
CA LEU A 103 21.63 13.33 -16.61
C LEU A 103 20.23 12.81 -16.34
N LEU A 104 19.66 12.06 -17.29
CA LEU A 104 18.40 11.34 -17.10
C LEU A 104 18.53 10.43 -15.89
N VAL A 105 19.40 9.43 -15.91
CA VAL A 105 19.56 8.46 -14.81
C VAL A 105 19.90 9.14 -13.48
N SER A 106 20.70 10.21 -13.47
CA SER A 106 21.04 10.97 -12.26
C SER A 106 19.80 11.59 -11.61
N PHE A 107 18.82 12.05 -12.39
CA PHE A 107 17.54 12.50 -11.87
C PHE A 107 16.70 11.36 -11.28
N TRP A 108 16.93 10.13 -11.72
CA TRP A 108 16.24 8.93 -11.24
C TRP A 108 16.95 8.32 -10.03
N THR A 109 18.20 8.71 -9.73
CA THR A 109 18.93 8.14 -8.58
C THR A 109 18.24 8.40 -7.26
N ARG A 110 17.61 9.55 -7.05
CA ARG A 110 16.83 9.83 -5.83
C ARG A 110 15.65 8.87 -5.63
N PRO A 111 14.69 8.74 -6.56
CA PRO A 111 13.56 7.81 -6.42
C PRO A 111 13.99 6.34 -6.47
N LEU A 112 15.04 5.99 -7.22
CA LEU A 112 15.61 4.64 -7.23
C LEU A 112 16.26 4.30 -5.89
N TRP A 113 17.05 5.21 -5.33
CA TRP A 113 17.71 5.02 -4.03
C TRP A 113 16.70 4.90 -2.89
N SER A 114 15.63 5.70 -2.91
CA SER A 114 14.54 5.59 -1.93
C SER A 114 13.70 4.33 -2.11
N SER A 115 13.66 3.73 -3.31
CA SER A 115 12.97 2.47 -3.57
C SER A 115 13.82 1.24 -3.20
N LEU A 116 15.15 1.36 -3.30
CA LEU A 116 16.12 0.30 -2.97
C LEU A 116 16.41 0.22 -1.47
N ARG A 117 16.37 1.35 -0.74
CA ARG A 117 16.18 1.28 0.71
C ARG A 117 14.76 0.79 0.96
N SER A 118 14.61 -0.28 1.74
CA SER A 118 13.33 -0.76 2.25
C SER A 118 12.44 0.41 2.64
N PRO A 119 11.11 0.35 2.45
CA PRO A 119 10.21 1.46 2.79
C PRO A 119 10.69 2.10 4.07
N ASP A 120 11.24 3.31 3.97
CA ASP A 120 11.34 4.11 5.16
C ASP A 120 9.91 4.14 5.66
N SER A 121 9.76 3.56 6.85
CA SER A 121 8.59 3.58 7.69
C SER A 121 7.91 4.93 7.53
N GLY A 122 6.95 5.02 6.60
CA GLY A 122 6.10 6.17 6.49
C GLY A 122 5.50 6.37 7.87
N ARG A 123 5.20 7.61 8.26
CA ARG A 123 4.63 7.96 9.58
C ARG A 123 3.40 7.11 10.00
N GLU A 124 2.85 6.34 9.07
CA GLU A 124 1.74 5.43 9.22
C GLU A 124 2.12 3.98 9.60
N PHE A 125 3.36 3.53 9.39
CA PHE A 125 3.74 2.11 9.49
C PHE A 125 5.23 1.90 9.81
N SER A 126 5.55 1.12 10.84
CA SER A 126 6.90 0.62 11.14
C SER A 126 6.88 -0.91 11.15
N PRO A 127 7.70 -1.60 10.33
CA PRO A 127 7.75 -3.08 10.30
C PRO A 127 8.07 -3.71 11.66
N ARG A 128 8.81 -3.00 12.52
CA ARG A 128 9.17 -3.47 13.87
C ARG A 128 7.95 -3.56 14.79
N ASP A 129 6.97 -2.69 14.59
CA ASP A 129 5.80 -2.54 15.47
C ASP A 129 4.80 -3.70 15.25
N VAL A 130 4.96 -4.43 14.14
CA VAL A 130 4.05 -5.46 13.65
C VAL A 130 4.64 -6.86 13.71
N ALA A 131 5.97 -6.98 13.76
CA ALA A 131 6.64 -8.27 13.71
C ALA A 131 6.19 -9.21 14.85
N GLY A 132 6.11 -8.69 16.08
CA GLY A 132 5.65 -9.43 17.26
C GLY A 132 4.21 -9.96 17.12
N PRO A 133 3.21 -9.09 16.91
CA PRO A 133 1.82 -9.54 16.76
C PRO A 133 1.62 -10.51 15.58
N LEU A 134 2.35 -10.33 14.47
CA LEU A 134 2.25 -11.22 13.31
C LEU A 134 2.73 -12.65 13.60
N VAL A 135 3.82 -12.79 14.37
CA VAL A 135 4.28 -14.11 14.82
C VAL A 135 3.23 -14.78 15.69
N ALA A 136 2.63 -14.03 16.61
CA ALA A 136 1.61 -14.55 17.52
C ALA A 136 0.35 -15.03 16.76
N ILE A 137 -0.10 -14.29 15.73
CA ILE A 137 -1.22 -14.70 14.87
C ILE A 137 -0.88 -15.97 14.09
N ARG A 138 0.31 -16.05 13.48
CA ARG A 138 0.69 -17.22 12.67
C ARG A 138 0.70 -18.49 13.52
N GLN A 139 1.29 -18.41 14.71
CA GLN A 139 1.31 -19.52 15.66
C GLN A 139 -0.10 -19.95 16.08
N ASP A 140 -1.00 -18.99 16.37
CA ASP A 140 -2.37 -19.32 16.80
C ASP A 140 -3.25 -19.81 15.63
N VAL A 141 -3.07 -19.29 14.42
CA VAL A 141 -3.77 -19.76 13.21
C VAL A 141 -3.37 -21.17 12.83
N GLU A 142 -2.07 -21.48 12.88
CA GLU A 142 -1.54 -22.83 12.63
C GLU A 142 -2.03 -23.84 13.67
N ALA A 143 -2.14 -23.43 14.94
CA ALA A 143 -2.52 -24.31 16.03
C ALA A 143 -4.05 -24.52 16.17
N ASN A 144 -4.86 -23.48 15.92
CA ASN A 144 -6.27 -23.48 16.36
C ASN A 144 -7.30 -23.14 15.28
N LEU A 145 -6.95 -22.34 14.27
CA LEU A 145 -7.97 -21.76 13.37
C LEU A 145 -8.07 -22.49 12.02
N HIS A 146 -6.94 -22.93 11.45
CA HIS A 146 -6.84 -23.62 10.15
C HIS A 146 -7.61 -22.96 8.98
N ARG A 147 -7.93 -21.67 9.09
CA ARG A 147 -8.62 -20.85 8.09
C ARG A 147 -8.03 -19.45 8.09
N ARG A 148 -8.31 -18.69 7.03
CA ARG A 148 -7.89 -17.28 6.94
C ARG A 148 -8.51 -16.47 8.08
N PRO A 149 -7.73 -15.86 8.99
CA PRO A 149 -8.27 -15.11 10.12
C PRO A 149 -8.94 -13.81 9.67
N ARG A 150 -9.95 -13.37 10.42
CA ARG A 150 -10.61 -12.07 10.26
C ARG A 150 -10.15 -11.14 11.38
N ILE A 151 -9.51 -10.04 11.02
CA ILE A 151 -8.91 -9.11 11.97
C ILE A 151 -9.62 -7.76 11.91
N ALA A 152 -10.12 -7.33 13.06
CA ALA A 152 -10.57 -5.97 13.26
C ALA A 152 -9.35 -5.07 13.54
N ALA A 153 -9.05 -4.16 12.63
CA ALA A 153 -7.98 -3.18 12.77
C ALA A 153 -8.43 -1.82 12.23
N ARG A 154 -7.87 -0.74 12.79
CA ARG A 154 -8.12 0.62 12.25
C ARG A 154 -7.55 0.77 10.84
N THR A 155 -6.44 0.09 10.57
CA THR A 155 -5.63 0.25 9.36
C THR A 155 -5.45 -1.08 8.65
N ASN A 156 -5.56 -1.06 7.31
CA ASN A 156 -5.56 -2.29 6.50
C ASN A 156 -4.18 -2.96 6.41
N TYR A 157 -3.10 -2.26 6.79
CA TYR A 157 -1.73 -2.76 6.64
C TYR A 157 -1.50 -4.02 7.49
N PHE A 158 -2.09 -4.06 8.69
CA PHE A 158 -1.85 -5.13 9.64
C PHE A 158 -2.41 -6.44 9.11
N SER A 159 -3.69 -6.38 8.73
CA SER A 159 -4.42 -7.49 8.12
C SER A 159 -3.76 -7.97 6.83
N TYR A 160 -3.23 -7.06 6.01
CA TYR A 160 -2.48 -7.42 4.80
C TYR A 160 -1.22 -8.25 5.11
N LEU A 161 -0.43 -7.87 6.11
CA LEU A 161 0.80 -8.60 6.47
C LEU A 161 0.53 -9.92 7.19
N ALA A 162 -0.61 -10.01 7.87
CA ALA A 162 -1.10 -11.22 8.53
C ALA A 162 -1.75 -12.22 7.56
N ASP A 163 -1.83 -11.89 6.26
CA ASP A 163 -2.67 -12.59 5.29
C ASP A 163 -4.12 -12.79 5.77
N ALA A 164 -4.64 -11.80 6.49
CA ALA A 164 -5.95 -11.83 7.10
C ALA A 164 -6.99 -11.05 6.30
N ALA A 165 -8.26 -11.41 6.43
CA ALA A 165 -9.35 -10.56 5.99
C ALA A 165 -9.49 -9.37 6.94
N ASN A 166 -9.45 -8.17 6.38
CA ASN A 166 -9.55 -6.94 7.15
C ASN A 166 -11.02 -6.56 7.42
N VAL A 167 -11.33 -6.27 8.68
CA VAL A 167 -12.62 -5.72 9.10
C VAL A 167 -12.35 -4.37 9.77
N ALA A 168 -13.12 -3.34 9.40
CA ALA A 168 -12.91 -2.01 9.95
C ALA A 168 -13.28 -1.96 11.44
N LEU A 169 -12.46 -1.27 12.24
CA LEU A 169 -12.78 -1.08 13.66
C LEU A 169 -13.98 -0.11 13.84
N PRO A 170 -15.03 -0.50 14.57
CA PRO A 170 -16.18 0.38 14.81
C PRO A 170 -15.85 1.43 15.88
N HIS A 171 -16.37 2.65 15.72
CA HIS A 171 -16.36 3.65 16.78
C HIS A 171 -17.57 3.42 17.69
N THR A 172 -17.38 2.70 18.79
CA THR A 172 -18.46 2.26 19.68
C THR A 172 -17.94 1.95 21.09
N ASP A 173 -18.85 1.63 22.01
CA ASP A 173 -18.52 1.19 23.37
C ASP A 173 -18.14 -0.30 23.40
N TYR A 174 -17.75 -0.82 24.57
CA TYR A 174 -17.34 -2.21 24.70
C TYR A 174 -18.43 -3.21 24.25
N ARG A 175 -19.69 -2.96 24.62
CA ARG A 175 -20.82 -3.83 24.26
C ARG A 175 -21.05 -3.85 22.75
N GLY A 176 -20.99 -2.68 22.11
CA GLY A 176 -21.07 -2.55 20.66
C GLY A 176 -19.92 -3.25 19.96
N LEU A 177 -18.70 -3.18 20.50
CA LEU A 177 -17.54 -3.88 19.94
C LEU A 177 -17.72 -5.40 20.00
N VAL A 178 -18.18 -5.94 21.13
CA VAL A 178 -18.46 -7.39 21.27
C VAL A 178 -19.50 -7.83 20.24
N ARG A 179 -20.64 -7.13 20.15
CA ARG A 179 -21.69 -7.46 19.18
C ARG A 179 -21.21 -7.35 17.74
N TYR A 180 -20.38 -6.35 17.45
CA TYR A 180 -19.76 -6.18 16.13
C TYR A 180 -18.84 -7.35 15.78
N CYS A 181 -18.05 -7.84 16.75
CA CYS A 181 -17.18 -9.01 16.55
C CYS A 181 -17.98 -10.29 16.27
N GLU A 182 -19.11 -10.49 16.96
CA GLU A 182 -20.00 -11.63 16.73
C GLU A 182 -20.63 -11.59 15.33
N LEU A 183 -21.17 -10.44 14.93
CA LEU A 183 -21.86 -10.27 13.63
C LEU A 183 -20.91 -10.38 12.43
N ASN A 184 -19.64 -10.02 12.60
CA ASN A 184 -18.67 -9.97 11.51
C ASN A 184 -17.68 -11.14 11.53
N ASP A 185 -17.92 -12.15 12.38
CA ASP A 185 -17.05 -13.31 12.54
C ASP A 185 -15.58 -12.94 12.84
N ILE A 186 -15.34 -11.89 13.62
CA ILE A 186 -13.99 -11.42 13.92
C ILE A 186 -13.27 -12.43 14.82
N ASP A 187 -12.05 -12.79 14.47
CA ASP A 187 -11.19 -13.68 15.25
C ASP A 187 -10.24 -12.88 16.15
N TYR A 188 -9.69 -11.77 15.65
CA TYR A 188 -8.76 -10.93 16.40
C TYR A 188 -9.08 -9.44 16.31
N VAL A 189 -8.72 -8.72 17.37
CA VAL A 189 -8.78 -7.26 17.44
C VAL A 189 -7.38 -6.72 17.69
N PHE A 190 -6.89 -5.88 16.78
CA PHE A 190 -5.58 -5.23 16.87
C PHE A 190 -5.74 -3.79 17.35
N LEU A 191 -5.09 -3.45 18.47
CA LEU A 191 -5.25 -2.19 19.17
C LEU A 191 -3.96 -1.36 19.15
N GLU A 192 -3.96 -0.29 18.35
CA GLU A 192 -2.92 0.74 18.34
C GLU A 192 -3.35 1.88 19.29
N HIS A 193 -2.96 1.85 20.57
CA HIS A 193 -3.50 2.77 21.60
C HIS A 193 -3.33 4.25 21.27
N ARG A 194 -2.20 4.63 20.66
CA ARG A 194 -1.94 6.00 20.18
C ARG A 194 -3.02 6.51 19.23
N ARG A 195 -3.52 5.61 18.40
CA ARG A 195 -4.42 5.88 17.26
C ARG A 195 -5.89 5.68 17.59
N LEU A 196 -6.17 5.00 18.69
CA LEU A 196 -7.51 4.67 19.16
C LEU A 196 -7.91 5.48 20.39
N SER A 197 -7.16 6.52 20.77
CA SER A 197 -7.43 7.34 21.96
C SER A 197 -8.84 7.92 22.03
N ALA A 198 -9.49 8.14 20.89
CA ALA A 198 -10.86 8.64 20.79
C ALA A 198 -11.96 7.54 20.80
N PHE A 199 -11.58 6.25 20.82
CA PHE A 199 -12.54 5.14 20.75
C PHE A 199 -13.05 4.78 22.15
N PRO A 200 -14.38 4.81 22.40
CA PRO A 200 -14.94 4.63 23.74
C PRO A 200 -14.57 3.30 24.40
N PHE A 201 -14.56 2.19 23.64
CA PHE A 201 -14.21 0.87 24.19
C PHE A 201 -12.78 0.79 24.74
N LEU A 202 -11.85 1.67 24.32
CA LEU A 202 -10.43 1.57 24.70
C LEU A 202 -10.24 1.69 26.22
N GLY A 203 -11.16 2.39 26.91
CA GLY A 203 -11.16 2.49 28.36
C GLY A 203 -11.21 1.13 29.05
N ASN A 204 -12.07 0.21 28.58
CA ASN A 204 -12.20 -1.14 29.12
C ASN A 204 -10.91 -1.96 28.95
N PHE A 205 -10.26 -1.86 27.78
CA PHE A 205 -8.99 -2.54 27.52
C PHE A 205 -7.86 -2.03 28.43
N ARG A 206 -7.81 -0.72 28.71
CA ARG A 206 -6.84 -0.14 29.66
C ARG A 206 -7.07 -0.60 31.10
N GLN A 207 -8.32 -0.85 31.47
CA GLN A 207 -8.71 -1.34 32.80
C GLN A 207 -8.66 -2.87 32.91
N SER A 208 -8.29 -3.57 31.83
CA SER A 208 -8.33 -5.04 31.73
C SER A 208 -9.73 -5.64 32.00
N ASP A 209 -10.79 -4.85 31.82
CA ASP A 209 -12.18 -5.28 31.97
C ASP A 209 -12.73 -5.75 30.61
N THR A 210 -12.16 -6.85 30.10
CA THR A 210 -12.45 -7.36 28.76
C THR A 210 -12.67 -8.87 28.74
N PRO A 211 -13.73 -9.40 29.39
CA PRO A 211 -13.94 -10.84 29.56
C PRO A 211 -14.09 -11.62 28.25
N ARG A 212 -14.48 -10.97 27.15
CA ARG A 212 -14.63 -11.60 25.83
C ARG A 212 -13.37 -11.51 24.94
N PHE A 213 -12.27 -10.99 25.46
CA PHE A 213 -11.05 -10.76 24.71
C PHE A 213 -9.84 -11.32 25.47
N GLN A 214 -9.26 -12.38 24.93
CA GLN A 214 -8.03 -12.96 25.46
C GLN A 214 -6.83 -12.25 24.83
N ARG A 215 -5.94 -11.71 25.63
CA ARG A 215 -4.74 -11.04 25.10
C ARG A 215 -3.74 -12.07 24.57
N VAL A 216 -3.37 -11.95 23.30
CA VAL A 216 -2.42 -12.83 22.61
C VAL A 216 -1.05 -12.17 22.49
N TYR A 217 -1.02 -10.83 22.41
CA TYR A 217 0.23 -10.07 22.35
C TYR A 217 0.08 -8.73 23.07
N ALA A 218 1.16 -8.31 23.73
CA ALA A 218 1.33 -6.98 24.29
C ALA A 218 2.75 -6.50 24.02
N GLY A 219 2.90 -5.27 23.52
CA GLY A 219 4.19 -4.64 23.29
C GLY A 219 4.02 -3.14 23.09
N ASN A 220 5.07 -2.49 22.59
CA ASN A 220 5.05 -1.06 22.30
C ASN A 220 5.36 -0.82 20.82
N ASP A 221 4.75 0.22 20.25
CA ASP A 221 5.12 0.74 18.94
C ASP A 221 6.48 1.48 19.00
N SER A 222 6.98 1.86 17.83
CA SER A 222 8.22 2.63 17.67
C SER A 222 8.21 3.99 18.40
N GLY A 223 7.04 4.50 18.77
CA GLY A 223 6.83 5.70 19.57
C GLY A 223 6.62 5.45 21.06
N ALA A 224 6.88 4.22 21.55
CA ALA A 224 6.67 3.78 22.94
C ALA A 224 5.19 3.80 23.40
N TYR A 225 4.23 3.78 22.48
CA TYR A 225 2.81 3.62 22.82
C TYR A 225 2.40 2.14 22.81
N PRO A 226 1.46 1.71 23.68
CA PRO A 226 1.04 0.32 23.74
C PRO A 226 0.39 -0.16 22.43
N VAL A 227 0.78 -1.36 22.04
CA VAL A 227 0.18 -2.13 20.94
C VAL A 227 -0.19 -3.50 21.48
N GLU A 228 -1.45 -3.86 21.32
CA GLU A 228 -1.98 -5.12 21.84
C GLU A 228 -2.78 -5.85 20.77
N LEU A 229 -2.76 -7.17 20.86
CA LEU A 229 -3.57 -8.06 20.04
C LEU A 229 -4.41 -8.92 20.96
N TYR A 230 -5.71 -8.96 20.68
CA TYR A 230 -6.66 -9.77 21.41
C TYR A 230 -7.33 -10.77 20.49
N ARG A 231 -7.49 -12.01 20.95
CA ARG A 231 -8.37 -13.02 20.36
C ARG A 231 -9.77 -12.81 20.92
N PHE A 232 -10.76 -12.80 20.04
CA PHE A 232 -12.15 -12.71 20.43
C PHE A 232 -12.68 -14.08 20.82
N GLU A 233 -13.14 -14.20 22.07
CA GLU A 233 -13.80 -15.41 22.55
C GLU A 233 -15.29 -15.32 22.22
N ARG A 234 -15.72 -16.16 21.28
CA ARG A 234 -17.14 -16.35 21.01
C ARG A 234 -17.74 -17.08 22.22
N ALA A 235 -18.86 -16.58 22.74
CA ALA A 235 -19.67 -17.38 23.62
C ALA A 235 -20.02 -18.66 22.86
N GLY A 236 -19.77 -19.82 23.48
CA GLY A 236 -20.38 -21.05 23.01
C GLY A 236 -21.90 -20.90 22.92
N PRO A 237 -22.61 -21.82 22.25
CA PRO A 237 -24.07 -21.82 22.30
C PRO A 237 -24.49 -21.77 23.78
N LEU A 238 -25.41 -20.86 24.09
CA LEU A 238 -26.01 -20.76 25.42
C LEU A 238 -26.46 -22.17 25.83
N LEU A 239 -25.73 -22.83 26.72
CA LEU A 239 -26.29 -23.92 27.48
C LEU A 239 -27.37 -23.26 28.34
N GLU A 240 -28.61 -23.38 27.89
CA GLU A 240 -29.78 -23.07 28.68
C GLU A 240 -29.63 -23.86 29.98
N THR A 241 -29.25 -23.18 31.05
CA THR A 241 -29.40 -23.71 32.40
C THR A 241 -30.86 -24.12 32.54
N PRO A 242 -31.19 -25.40 32.79
CA PRO A 242 -32.58 -25.78 32.96
C PRO A 242 -33.13 -25.00 34.15
N ALA A 243 -34.24 -24.30 33.89
CA ALA A 243 -34.96 -23.56 34.91
C ALA A 243 -35.20 -24.48 36.11
N LYS A 244 -34.82 -23.99 37.29
CA LYS A 244 -35.12 -24.59 38.59
C LYS A 244 -36.65 -24.71 38.66
N VAL A 245 -37.17 -25.92 38.50
CA VAL A 245 -38.59 -26.22 38.75
C VAL A 245 -38.79 -26.14 40.25
N GLU A 246 -39.27 -24.98 40.70
CA GLU A 246 -39.78 -24.78 42.04
C GLU A 246 -41.22 -25.29 42.07
N GLY A 247 -41.43 -26.39 42.79
CA GLY A 247 -42.72 -27.06 42.89
C GLY A 247 -42.63 -28.20 43.88
N ASP A 248 -42.60 -27.86 45.16
CA ASP A 248 -42.91 -28.80 46.25
C ASP A 248 -44.44 -28.99 46.29
N PRO A 249 -44.96 -30.22 46.31
CA PRO A 249 -46.29 -30.50 46.81
C PRO A 249 -46.20 -31.26 48.16
N LYS A 250 -46.78 -30.66 49.20
CA LYS A 250 -47.43 -31.39 50.30
C LYS A 250 -48.80 -30.79 50.54
#